data_AF-A0A9E3P1T3-F1
#
_entry.id   AF-A0A9E3P1T3-F1
#
_cell.length_a   1.000
_cell.length_b   1.000
_cell.length_c   1.000
_cell.angle_alpha   90.00
_cell.angle_beta   90.00
_cell.angle_gamma   90.00
#
_symmetry.space_group_name_H-M   'P 1'
#
loop_
_entity.id
_entity.type
_entity.pdbx_description
1 polymer ?
#
loop_
_entity_poly.entity_id
_entity_poly.type
_entity_poly.pdbx_seq_one_letter_code
_entity_poly.pdbx_strand_id
1 'polypeptide(L)'
;MGALVVALAVSCRSPTQIVIDARTNVVFRDGMAVTFTVGRPGETEAARPSTETRRPWGPDGSVGSLVVVPRNANDAPLAVKLVLGIGRDPRDCSVANPERCIIARRRLRYAPHDRLDLPVTLYAACEGVPCTEDSTCNHLGQCVDASVDPASCDGPTGCSVPGDPPLTDGGLAAPDGSIDATAEDATPDGASVDAADASEGGTGPTPGRVDCVSTSCDLSGGGTKCCYYPLEARGECIPVGSPCTGGLARHVLCDDNADCQAGSTCCATASAFACNSDCSGPQTAKVCHVAGQAACSASETCKGEPTGHYRTCSPP
;
A
#
# COMPACT_ATOMS: atom_id res chain seq x y z
N MET A 1 -61.90 29.02 5.42
CA MET A 1 -60.62 29.38 6.07
C MET A 1 -59.70 28.17 5.95
N GLY A 2 -58.77 28.18 4.99
CA GLY A 2 -57.78 27.11 4.81
C GLY A 2 -56.43 27.62 5.33
N ALA A 3 -55.82 26.89 6.27
CA ALA A 3 -54.52 27.20 6.82
C ALA A 3 -53.42 26.69 5.87
N LEU A 4 -52.66 27.61 5.27
CA LEU A 4 -51.48 27.31 4.48
C LEU A 4 -50.31 27.06 5.44
N VAL A 5 -49.87 25.81 5.57
CA VAL A 5 -48.67 25.44 6.34
C VAL A 5 -47.46 25.65 5.43
N VAL A 6 -46.70 26.73 5.65
CA VAL A 6 -45.41 26.95 4.99
C VAL A 6 -44.35 26.16 5.75
N ALA A 7 -43.93 25.02 5.18
CA ALA A 7 -42.79 24.27 5.69
C ALA A 7 -41.50 25.04 5.35
N LEU A 8 -40.86 25.64 6.36
CA LEU A 8 -39.51 26.18 6.22
C LEU A 8 -38.54 25.02 6.01
N ALA A 9 -38.11 24.81 4.77
CA ALA A 9 -37.05 23.89 4.43
C ALA A 9 -35.73 24.43 5.02
N VAL A 10 -35.37 23.95 6.21
CA VAL A 10 -34.04 24.20 6.79
C VAL A 10 -33.04 23.39 5.96
N SER A 11 -32.40 24.04 4.98
CA SER A 11 -31.29 23.42 4.24
C SER A 11 -30.07 23.37 5.17
N CYS A 12 -29.81 22.20 5.74
CA CYS A 12 -28.56 21.96 6.46
C CYS A 12 -27.40 22.05 5.46
N ARG A 13 -26.56 23.09 5.57
CA ARG A 13 -25.31 23.17 4.84
C ARG A 13 -24.29 22.19 5.42
N SER A 14 -23.39 21.70 4.60
CA SER A 14 -22.30 20.83 5.04
C SER A 14 -21.40 21.55 6.06
N PRO A 15 -20.77 20.80 6.99
CA PRO A 15 -19.81 21.39 7.92
C PRO A 15 -18.54 21.80 7.19
N THR A 16 -17.95 22.93 7.59
CA THR A 16 -16.63 23.36 7.15
C THR A 16 -15.57 22.41 7.72
N GLN A 17 -14.94 21.60 6.88
CA GLN A 17 -13.91 20.65 7.33
C GLN A 17 -12.89 20.34 6.23
N ILE A 18 -11.70 19.91 6.63
CA ILE A 18 -10.68 19.37 5.73
C ILE A 18 -10.37 17.94 6.18
N VAL A 19 -10.44 16.99 5.26
CA VAL A 19 -10.06 15.59 5.49
C VAL A 19 -8.69 15.38 4.89
N ILE A 20 -7.68 15.22 5.74
CA ILE A 20 -6.31 14.91 5.32
C ILE A 20 -6.24 13.41 5.09
N ASP A 21 -6.03 12.97 3.85
CA ASP A 21 -5.79 11.56 3.49
C ASP A 21 -4.29 11.35 3.27
N ALA A 22 -3.65 10.62 4.17
CA ALA A 22 -2.21 10.37 4.12
C ALA A 22 -1.91 9.04 3.44
N ARG A 23 -1.05 9.06 2.43
CA ARG A 23 -0.60 7.89 1.68
C ARG A 23 0.92 7.86 1.57
N THR A 24 1.49 6.71 1.21
CA THR A 24 2.92 6.55 0.96
C THR A 24 3.15 5.42 -0.04
N ASN A 25 4.24 5.50 -0.81
CA ASN A 25 4.76 4.36 -1.60
C ASN A 25 6.01 3.74 -0.94
N VAL A 26 6.34 4.12 0.29
CA VAL A 26 7.41 3.51 1.08
C VAL A 26 6.89 2.23 1.72
N VAL A 27 7.57 1.11 1.48
CA VAL A 27 7.25 -0.17 2.11
C VAL A 27 7.41 -0.06 3.63
N PHE A 28 6.37 -0.44 4.37
CA PHE A 28 6.38 -0.43 5.82
C PHE A 28 7.50 -1.33 6.37
N ARG A 29 8.18 -0.85 7.42
CA ARG A 29 9.11 -1.64 8.22
C ARG A 29 8.98 -1.25 9.69
N ASP A 30 9.29 -2.18 10.57
CA ASP A 30 9.38 -1.90 11.99
C ASP A 30 10.31 -0.71 12.28
N GLY A 31 9.87 0.14 13.21
CA GLY A 31 10.56 1.39 13.55
C GLY A 31 10.20 2.58 12.66
N MET A 32 9.37 2.41 11.63
CA MET A 32 8.77 3.54 10.91
C MET A 32 7.61 4.16 11.69
N ALA A 33 7.44 5.47 11.53
CA ALA A 33 6.32 6.20 12.12
C ALA A 33 5.99 7.44 11.27
N VAL A 34 4.70 7.79 11.20
CA VAL A 34 4.23 9.02 10.57
C VAL A 34 3.62 9.93 11.62
N THR A 35 4.04 11.19 11.63
CA THR A 35 3.44 12.24 12.46
C THR A 35 2.64 13.21 11.60
N PHE A 36 1.55 13.70 12.18
CA PHE A 36 0.70 14.74 11.61
C PHE A 36 0.82 15.97 12.49
N THR A 37 1.11 17.11 11.88
CA THR A 37 1.11 18.41 12.56
C THR A 37 0.22 19.36 11.79
N VAL A 38 -0.75 19.97 12.48
CA VAL A 38 -1.70 20.89 11.88
C VAL A 38 -1.71 22.19 12.68
N GLY A 39 -1.65 23.33 12.00
CA GLY A 39 -1.60 24.64 12.64
C GLY A 39 -1.82 25.78 11.66
N ARG A 40 -1.46 27.01 12.05
CA ARG A 40 -1.38 28.12 11.09
C ARG A 40 -0.07 28.06 10.30
N PRO A 41 -0.01 28.66 9.10
CA PRO A 41 1.27 28.90 8.42
C PRO A 41 2.25 29.63 9.34
N GLY A 42 3.51 29.19 9.42
CA GLY A 42 4.50 29.72 10.36
C GLY A 42 4.60 28.95 11.69
N GLU A 43 3.56 28.19 12.08
CA GLU A 43 3.51 27.53 13.39
C GLU A 43 3.88 26.04 13.33
N THR A 44 3.75 25.39 12.18
CA THR A 44 3.84 23.92 12.07
C THR A 44 5.25 23.36 12.19
N GLU A 45 6.30 24.11 11.84
CA GLU A 45 7.67 23.59 11.83
C GLU A 45 8.17 23.28 13.26
N ALA A 46 7.86 24.14 14.23
CA ALA A 46 8.26 23.99 15.63
C ALA A 46 7.17 23.35 16.53
N ALA A 47 5.96 23.15 16.02
CA ALA A 47 4.87 22.55 16.78
C ALA A 47 5.11 21.06 17.05
N ARG A 48 4.58 20.59 18.17
CA ARG A 48 4.49 19.14 18.46
C ARG A 48 3.49 18.47 17.51
N PRO A 49 3.71 17.22 17.11
CA PRO A 49 2.72 16.44 16.39
C PRO A 49 1.35 16.46 17.07
N SER A 50 0.30 16.69 16.30
CA SER A 50 -1.08 16.55 16.72
C SER A 50 -1.47 15.09 16.93
N THR A 51 -0.93 14.20 16.09
CA THR A 51 -1.06 12.74 16.22
C THR A 51 0.11 12.01 15.57
N GLU A 52 0.24 10.72 15.85
CA GLU A 52 1.25 9.81 15.29
C GLU A 52 0.64 8.44 15.04
N THR A 53 1.09 7.76 14.00
CA THR A 53 0.82 6.34 13.77
C THR A 53 2.11 5.57 13.52
N ARG A 54 2.14 4.33 14.04
CA ARG A 54 3.20 3.33 13.83
C ARG A 54 2.64 2.02 13.28
N ARG A 55 1.38 2.04 12.86
CA ARG A 55 0.72 0.85 12.33
C ARG A 55 1.24 0.57 10.92
N PRO A 56 1.27 -0.71 10.49
CA PRO A 56 1.48 -1.04 9.10
C PRO A 56 0.53 -0.24 8.18
N TRP A 57 1.05 0.17 7.03
CA TRP A 57 0.24 0.83 6.01
C TRP A 57 -0.81 -0.13 5.44
N GLY A 58 -1.89 0.41 4.90
CA GLY A 58 -2.83 -0.33 4.07
C GLY A 58 -2.15 -0.90 2.82
N PRO A 59 -2.76 -1.91 2.17
CA PRO A 59 -2.20 -2.55 0.97
C PRO A 59 -1.99 -1.57 -0.21
N ASP A 60 -2.72 -0.45 -0.23
CA ASP A 60 -2.62 0.63 -1.22
C ASP A 60 -1.67 1.76 -0.78
N GLY A 61 -0.90 1.55 0.31
CA GLY A 61 -0.06 2.57 0.91
C GLY A 61 -0.80 3.57 1.79
N SER A 62 -2.07 3.33 2.14
CA SER A 62 -2.81 4.20 3.06
C SER A 62 -2.16 4.22 4.45
N VAL A 63 -1.78 5.40 4.92
CA VAL A 63 -1.24 5.62 6.27
C VAL A 63 -2.38 5.87 7.27
N GLY A 64 -3.43 6.55 6.82
CA GLY A 64 -4.61 6.91 7.59
C GLY A 64 -5.11 8.32 7.26
N SER A 65 -6.17 8.74 7.93
CA SER A 65 -6.78 10.05 7.71
C SER A 65 -6.96 10.86 8.99
N LEU A 66 -6.95 12.19 8.84
CA LEU A 66 -7.17 13.15 9.93
C LEU A 66 -8.17 14.21 9.48
N VAL A 67 -9.30 14.30 10.19
CA VAL A 67 -10.30 15.36 9.96
C VAL A 67 -9.96 16.55 10.82
N VAL A 68 -9.88 17.73 10.21
CA VAL A 68 -9.63 19.00 10.89
C VAL A 68 -10.75 19.99 10.61
N VAL A 69 -11.13 20.73 11.65
CA VAL A 69 -12.21 21.72 11.60
C VAL A 69 -11.67 23.08 12.08
N PRO A 70 -12.16 24.19 11.51
CA PRO A 70 -11.74 25.52 11.93
C PRO A 70 -12.22 25.82 13.36
N ARG A 71 -11.36 26.49 14.16
CA ARG A 71 -11.72 26.90 15.53
C ARG A 71 -12.31 28.30 15.64
N ASN A 72 -11.85 29.23 14.79
CA ASN A 72 -12.16 30.66 14.95
C ASN A 72 -12.97 31.24 13.77
N ALA A 73 -12.63 30.87 12.54
CA ALA A 73 -13.27 31.37 11.32
C ALA A 73 -13.32 30.26 10.26
N ASN A 74 -14.43 30.20 9.51
CA ASN A 74 -14.68 29.15 8.52
C ASN A 74 -13.83 29.27 7.24
N ASP A 75 -13.02 30.32 7.12
CA ASP A 75 -12.08 30.61 6.03
C ASP A 75 -10.63 30.78 6.52
N ALA A 76 -10.36 30.33 7.76
CA ALA A 76 -9.06 30.47 8.38
C ALA A 76 -7.96 29.77 7.54
N PRO A 77 -6.73 30.32 7.54
CA PRO A 77 -5.60 29.63 6.92
C PRO A 77 -5.22 28.38 7.73
N LEU A 78 -4.80 27.35 7.00
CA LEU A 78 -4.38 26.05 7.50
C LEU A 78 -3.02 25.69 6.90
N ALA A 79 -2.12 25.20 7.75
CA ALA A 79 -0.91 24.50 7.35
C ALA A 79 -0.93 23.08 7.91
N VAL A 80 -0.51 22.13 7.07
CA VAL A 80 -0.41 20.70 7.37
C VAL A 80 1.01 20.26 7.07
N LYS A 81 1.63 19.57 8.03
CA LYS A 81 2.95 18.96 7.90
C LYS A 81 2.85 17.48 8.28
N LEU A 82 3.18 16.61 7.33
CA LEU A 82 3.34 15.17 7.56
C LEU A 82 4.83 14.83 7.52
N VAL A 83 5.25 13.98 8.44
CA VAL A 83 6.64 13.53 8.51
C VAL A 83 6.69 12.03 8.72
N LEU A 84 7.32 11.33 7.79
CA LEU A 84 7.67 9.91 7.90
C LEU A 84 9.15 9.77 8.25
N GLY A 85 9.43 9.11 9.38
CA GLY A 85 10.78 8.71 9.77
C GLY A 85 11.08 7.28 9.32
N ILE A 86 12.17 7.10 8.56
CA ILE A 86 12.63 5.80 8.04
C ILE A 86 13.71 5.25 8.97
N GLY A 87 13.32 4.39 9.91
CA GLY A 87 14.23 3.85 10.92
C GLY A 87 14.77 4.90 11.91
N ARG A 88 14.02 5.99 12.11
CA ARG A 88 14.29 7.05 13.09
C ARG A 88 12.99 7.69 13.57
N ASP A 89 13.02 8.40 14.70
CA ASP A 89 11.83 9.10 15.18
C ASP A 89 11.50 10.29 14.27
N PRO A 90 10.26 10.41 13.76
CA PRO A 90 9.84 11.52 12.90
C PRO A 90 9.88 12.89 13.60
N ARG A 91 9.98 12.96 14.93
CA ARG A 91 10.15 14.23 15.66
C ARG A 91 11.55 14.81 15.52
N ASP A 92 12.55 13.98 15.20
CA ASP A 92 13.92 14.43 15.00
C ASP A 92 14.16 14.88 13.55
N CYS A 93 13.18 14.70 12.68
CA CYS A 93 13.21 15.11 11.29
C CYS A 93 12.96 16.61 11.14
N SER A 94 13.84 17.29 10.42
CA SER A 94 13.74 18.73 10.14
C SER A 94 14.44 19.05 8.83
N VAL A 95 14.24 20.27 8.31
CA VAL A 95 14.99 20.74 7.12
C VAL A 95 16.50 20.71 7.36
N ALA A 96 16.95 20.92 8.60
CA ALA A 96 18.36 20.86 8.97
C ALA A 96 18.90 19.44 9.14
N ASN A 97 18.04 18.43 9.32
CA ASN A 97 18.41 17.02 9.48
C ASN A 97 17.45 16.13 8.67
N PRO A 98 17.45 16.24 7.33
CA PRO A 98 16.44 15.61 6.48
C PRO A 98 16.71 14.11 6.26
N GLU A 99 17.88 13.60 6.62
CA GLU A 99 18.30 12.23 6.29
C GLU A 99 17.32 11.21 6.89
N ARG A 100 16.89 10.26 6.06
CA ARG A 100 15.89 9.24 6.43
C ARG A 100 14.55 9.82 6.90
N CYS A 101 14.19 10.98 6.37
CA CYS A 101 12.92 11.63 6.59
C CYS A 101 12.26 11.96 5.26
N ILE A 102 10.94 11.81 5.21
CA ILE A 102 10.10 12.37 4.15
C ILE A 102 9.20 13.41 4.81
N ILE A 103 9.31 14.66 4.36
CA ILE A 103 8.53 15.79 4.88
C ILE A 103 7.63 16.32 3.77
N ALA A 104 6.33 16.20 3.96
CA ALA A 104 5.32 16.71 3.03
C ALA A 104 4.52 17.84 3.68
N ARG A 105 4.26 18.90 2.92
CA ARG A 105 3.56 20.10 3.39
C ARG A 105 2.38 20.44 2.50
N ARG A 106 1.33 20.99 3.10
CA ARG A 106 0.21 21.61 2.41
C ARG A 106 -0.21 22.88 3.13
N ARG A 107 -0.52 23.93 2.37
CA ARG A 107 -1.04 25.20 2.87
C ARG A 107 -2.27 25.56 2.07
N LEU A 108 -3.36 25.86 2.75
CA LEU A 108 -4.62 26.21 2.13
C LEU A 108 -5.48 27.01 3.11
N ARG A 109 -6.72 27.30 2.73
CA ARG A 109 -7.72 27.88 3.61
C ARG A 109 -8.93 26.96 3.66
N TYR A 110 -9.64 26.99 4.77
CA TYR A 110 -10.97 26.39 4.82
C TYR A 110 -11.90 27.08 3.81
N ALA A 111 -12.81 26.31 3.23
CA ALA A 111 -13.88 26.82 2.39
C ALA A 111 -15.19 26.76 3.20
N PRO A 112 -15.82 27.91 3.51
CA PRO A 112 -17.00 27.93 4.37
C PRO A 112 -18.13 27.04 3.86
N HIS A 113 -18.61 26.15 4.73
CA HIS A 113 -19.66 25.16 4.45
C HIS A 113 -19.27 24.04 3.47
N ASP A 114 -17.99 23.90 3.18
CA ASP A 114 -17.49 22.86 2.30
C ASP A 114 -16.59 21.87 3.06
N ARG A 115 -16.63 20.63 2.57
CA ARG A 115 -15.68 19.60 2.92
C ARG A 115 -14.63 19.58 1.82
N LEU A 116 -13.36 19.75 2.18
CA LEU A 116 -12.25 19.58 1.25
C LEU A 116 -11.52 18.27 1.56
N ASP A 117 -11.25 17.47 0.54
CA ASP A 117 -10.41 16.28 0.65
C ASP A 117 -8.98 16.63 0.23
N LEU A 118 -8.04 16.51 1.17
CA LEU A 118 -6.64 16.93 1.04
C LEU A 118 -5.71 15.72 1.00
N PRO A 119 -5.43 15.18 -0.21
CA PRO A 119 -4.48 14.10 -0.34
C PRO A 119 -3.05 14.56 -0.12
N VAL A 120 -2.31 13.81 0.70
CA VAL A 120 -0.89 14.04 0.98
C VAL A 120 -0.14 12.73 0.87
N THR A 121 0.65 12.58 -0.18
CA THR A 121 1.47 11.39 -0.40
C THR A 121 2.92 11.64 0.01
N LEU A 122 3.44 10.74 0.84
CA LEU A 122 4.83 10.70 1.29
C LEU A 122 5.65 9.86 0.30
N TYR A 123 6.19 10.49 -0.74
CA TYR A 123 6.92 9.78 -1.79
C TYR A 123 8.30 9.32 -1.35
N ALA A 124 8.68 8.09 -1.68
CA ALA A 124 10.01 7.55 -1.45
C ALA A 124 11.13 8.40 -2.08
N ALA A 125 10.86 9.01 -3.26
CA ALA A 125 11.77 9.93 -3.94
C ALA A 125 12.09 11.20 -3.12
N CYS A 126 11.29 11.48 -2.08
CA CYS A 126 11.46 12.63 -1.20
C CYS A 126 12.25 12.34 0.07
N GLU A 127 12.81 11.12 0.23
CA GLU A 127 13.69 10.83 1.35
C GLU A 127 14.92 11.74 1.32
N GLY A 128 15.15 12.49 2.40
CA GLY A 128 16.32 13.36 2.49
C GLY A 128 16.20 14.69 1.74
N VAL A 129 15.05 15.00 1.13
CA VAL A 129 14.87 16.22 0.34
C VAL A 129 14.48 17.41 1.24
N PRO A 130 15.35 18.44 1.41
CA PRO A 130 15.14 19.50 2.37
C PRO A 130 14.32 20.66 1.80
N CYS A 131 13.03 20.45 1.53
CA CYS A 131 12.16 21.56 1.11
C CYS A 131 11.92 22.54 2.27
N THR A 132 11.88 23.83 1.94
CA THR A 132 11.61 24.92 2.89
C THR A 132 10.20 24.85 3.47
N GLU A 133 9.88 25.69 4.46
CA GLU A 133 8.53 25.73 5.06
C GLU A 133 7.41 26.03 4.03
N ASP A 134 7.71 26.85 3.03
CA ASP A 134 6.76 27.24 1.99
C ASP A 134 6.74 26.27 0.79
N SER A 135 7.56 25.21 0.82
CA SER A 135 7.64 24.21 -0.25
C SER A 135 7.47 22.77 0.24
N THR A 136 7.07 21.90 -0.67
CA THR A 136 6.87 20.47 -0.43
C THR A 136 7.53 19.67 -1.54
N CYS A 137 8.00 18.47 -1.21
CA CYS A 137 8.52 17.56 -2.21
C CYS A 137 7.37 16.85 -2.94
N ASN A 138 7.42 16.80 -4.28
CA ASN A 138 6.46 16.09 -5.13
C ASN A 138 6.96 14.69 -5.54
N HIS A 139 6.18 13.95 -6.32
CA HIS A 139 6.56 12.59 -6.74
C HIS A 139 7.90 12.47 -7.52
N LEU A 140 8.40 13.58 -8.08
CA LEU A 140 9.67 13.63 -8.80
C LEU A 140 10.87 13.92 -7.87
N GLY A 141 10.67 14.02 -6.57
CA GLY A 141 11.72 14.43 -5.64
C GLY A 141 12.04 15.92 -5.68
N GLN A 142 11.16 16.75 -6.25
CA GLN A 142 11.39 18.18 -6.46
C GLN A 142 10.60 19.02 -5.46
N CYS A 143 11.22 20.08 -4.93
CA CYS A 143 10.53 21.05 -4.11
C CYS A 143 9.66 21.98 -4.97
N VAL A 144 8.35 21.92 -4.73
CA VAL A 144 7.32 22.77 -5.35
C VAL A 144 6.61 23.59 -4.28
N ASP A 145 5.80 24.57 -4.69
CA ASP A 145 4.99 25.36 -3.76
C ASP A 145 4.04 24.46 -2.94
N ALA A 146 4.00 24.65 -1.62
CA ALA A 146 3.11 23.90 -0.74
C ALA A 146 1.66 24.43 -0.73
N SER A 147 1.40 25.59 -1.35
CA SER A 147 0.09 26.21 -1.44
C SER A 147 -0.83 25.44 -2.37
N VAL A 148 -2.04 25.21 -1.90
CA VAL A 148 -3.14 24.61 -2.65
C VAL A 148 -4.27 25.62 -2.73
N ASP A 149 -4.80 25.83 -3.94
CA ASP A 149 -5.99 26.63 -4.15
C ASP A 149 -7.24 25.83 -3.73
N PRO A 150 -8.01 26.27 -2.72
CA PRO A 150 -9.24 25.58 -2.34
C PRO A 150 -10.23 25.41 -3.50
N ALA A 151 -10.22 26.32 -4.49
CA ALA A 151 -11.11 26.23 -5.64
C ALA A 151 -10.76 25.07 -6.60
N SER A 152 -9.54 24.51 -6.52
CA SER A 152 -9.18 23.33 -7.31
C SER A 152 -9.55 22.00 -6.65
N CYS A 153 -10.07 22.04 -5.41
CA CYS A 153 -10.36 20.84 -4.61
C CYS A 153 -11.66 20.11 -5.00
N ASP A 154 -12.53 20.73 -5.79
CA ASP A 154 -13.80 20.13 -6.23
C ASP A 154 -13.62 19.08 -7.36
N GLY A 155 -12.40 18.91 -7.86
CA GLY A 155 -12.05 17.94 -8.89
C GLY A 155 -11.82 16.53 -8.35
N PRO A 156 -11.82 15.51 -9.23
CA PRO A 156 -11.58 14.11 -8.84
C PRO A 156 -10.19 13.89 -8.21
N THR A 157 -9.25 14.79 -8.44
CA THR A 157 -7.88 14.73 -7.86
C THR A 157 -7.80 15.31 -6.45
N GLY A 158 -8.85 15.98 -5.97
CA GLY A 158 -8.87 16.71 -4.71
C GLY A 158 -7.86 17.86 -4.66
N CYS A 159 -7.49 18.26 -3.45
CA CYS A 159 -6.54 19.35 -3.19
C CYS A 159 -5.06 18.94 -3.41
N SER A 160 -4.64 18.68 -4.65
CA SER A 160 -3.26 18.28 -4.98
C SER A 160 -2.30 19.48 -5.14
N VAL A 161 -0.99 19.26 -5.01
CA VAL A 161 0.05 20.28 -5.34
C VAL A 161 0.61 20.09 -6.76
N PRO A 162 1.25 21.10 -7.35
CA PRO A 162 1.81 21.00 -8.69
C PRO A 162 2.76 19.82 -8.85
N GLY A 163 2.49 19.02 -9.87
CA GLY A 163 3.30 17.86 -10.21
C GLY A 163 2.93 16.60 -9.45
N ASP A 164 1.97 16.57 -8.51
CA ASP A 164 1.49 15.27 -8.02
C ASP A 164 0.67 14.56 -9.12
N PRO A 165 0.83 13.23 -9.29
CA PRO A 165 -0.03 12.48 -10.20
C PRO A 165 -1.48 12.54 -9.72
N PRO A 166 -2.47 12.53 -10.63
CA PRO A 166 -3.86 12.44 -10.24
C PRO A 166 -4.06 11.16 -9.43
N LEU A 167 -4.73 11.28 -8.28
CA LEU A 167 -5.19 10.09 -7.57
C LEU A 167 -6.26 9.42 -8.40
N THR A 168 -5.93 8.28 -8.99
CA THR A 168 -6.93 7.37 -9.53
C THR A 168 -7.46 6.52 -8.39
N ASP A 169 -8.77 6.28 -8.35
CA ASP A 169 -9.41 5.40 -7.35
C ASP A 169 -8.82 3.97 -7.30
N GLY A 170 -7.98 3.61 -8.27
CA GLY A 170 -7.23 2.35 -8.32
C GLY A 170 -6.02 2.23 -7.38
N GLY A 171 -5.78 3.21 -6.51
CA GLY A 171 -4.58 3.25 -5.67
C GLY A 171 -3.34 3.70 -6.44
N LEU A 172 -2.24 3.99 -5.74
CA LEU A 172 -0.97 4.31 -6.38
C LEU A 172 -0.50 3.05 -7.10
N ALA A 173 -0.58 3.03 -8.44
CA ALA A 173 0.07 2.00 -9.23
C ALA A 173 1.55 1.98 -8.83
N ALA A 174 2.02 0.82 -8.34
CA ALA A 174 3.45 0.61 -8.20
C ALA A 174 4.11 0.94 -9.55
N PRO A 175 5.30 1.57 -9.57
CA PRO A 175 5.95 2.04 -10.79
C PRO A 175 5.91 0.95 -11.86
N ASP A 176 5.22 1.26 -12.95
CA ASP A 176 4.96 0.41 -14.08
C ASP A 176 6.26 0.18 -14.85
N GLY A 177 6.82 -1.02 -14.73
CA GLY A 177 7.83 -1.50 -15.67
C GLY A 177 7.20 -1.60 -17.04
N SER A 178 7.55 -0.68 -17.96
CA SER A 178 7.06 -0.66 -19.34
C SER A 178 7.31 -1.98 -20.05
N ILE A 179 6.26 -2.62 -20.58
CA ILE A 179 6.38 -3.70 -21.55
C ILE A 179 5.51 -3.38 -22.76
N ASP A 180 6.17 -3.27 -23.92
CA ASP A 180 5.57 -3.25 -25.25
C ASP A 180 4.81 -4.57 -25.48
N ALA A 181 3.50 -4.54 -25.36
CA ALA A 181 2.65 -5.64 -25.80
C ALA A 181 2.32 -5.47 -27.29
N THR A 182 2.96 -6.26 -28.14
CA THR A 182 2.55 -6.46 -29.53
C THR A 182 1.19 -7.17 -29.54
N ALA A 183 0.18 -6.48 -30.06
CA ALA A 183 -1.16 -7.02 -30.24
C ALA A 183 -1.17 -8.04 -31.39
N GLU A 184 -1.47 -9.31 -31.08
CA GLU A 184 -1.91 -10.29 -32.07
C GLU A 184 -3.17 -11.03 -31.59
N ASP A 185 -4.19 -10.91 -32.45
CA ASP A 185 -5.39 -11.71 -32.69
C ASP A 185 -6.36 -12.12 -31.57
N ALA A 186 -7.50 -11.43 -31.59
CA ALA A 186 -8.77 -11.89 -31.03
C ALA A 186 -9.50 -12.82 -32.01
N THR A 187 -10.01 -13.95 -31.52
CA THR A 187 -11.08 -14.73 -32.16
C THR A 187 -12.36 -14.69 -31.30
N PRO A 188 -13.56 -14.53 -31.88
CA PRO A 188 -14.80 -14.38 -31.13
C PRO A 188 -15.64 -15.67 -30.97
N ASP A 189 -16.50 -15.60 -29.95
CA ASP A 189 -17.77 -16.30 -29.69
C ASP A 189 -17.79 -17.77 -29.23
N GLY A 190 -18.43 -18.02 -28.08
CA GLY A 190 -18.83 -19.37 -27.69
C GLY A 190 -19.45 -19.56 -26.30
N ALA A 191 -20.75 -19.25 -26.18
CA ALA A 191 -21.75 -19.90 -25.33
C ALA A 191 -21.72 -19.72 -23.79
N SER A 192 -22.78 -19.09 -23.32
CA SER A 192 -23.38 -19.20 -21.99
C SER A 192 -23.78 -20.65 -21.65
N VAL A 193 -23.37 -21.13 -20.48
CA VAL A 193 -24.05 -22.21 -19.76
C VAL A 193 -24.09 -21.89 -18.27
N ASP A 194 -25.30 -21.66 -17.77
CA ASP A 194 -25.65 -21.74 -16.36
C ASP A 194 -25.51 -23.20 -15.90
N ALA A 195 -24.70 -23.48 -14.88
CA ALA A 195 -24.86 -24.66 -14.03
C ALA A 195 -24.08 -24.54 -12.72
N ALA A 196 -24.86 -24.43 -11.64
CA ALA A 196 -24.75 -25.14 -10.37
C ALA A 196 -23.43 -25.13 -9.57
N ASP A 197 -23.59 -24.69 -8.31
CA ASP A 197 -22.79 -25.10 -7.14
C ASP A 197 -22.42 -26.59 -7.21
N ALA A 198 -21.14 -26.86 -7.45
CA ALA A 198 -20.54 -28.16 -7.29
C ALA A 198 -19.46 -28.08 -6.22
N SER A 199 -19.77 -28.69 -5.08
CA SER A 199 -18.85 -29.06 -4.01
C SER A 199 -17.49 -29.54 -4.53
N GLU A 200 -16.43 -28.90 -4.04
CA GLU A 200 -15.03 -29.27 -4.27
C GLU A 200 -14.73 -30.66 -3.68
N GLY A 201 -14.91 -31.68 -4.51
CA GLY A 201 -14.46 -33.05 -4.28
C GLY A 201 -13.55 -33.47 -5.42
N GLY A 202 -12.37 -32.86 -5.51
CA GLY A 202 -11.37 -33.10 -6.56
C GLY A 202 -10.24 -34.01 -6.11
N THR A 203 -10.04 -35.09 -6.85
CA THR A 203 -9.08 -36.17 -6.67
C THR A 203 -7.62 -35.74 -6.88
N GLY A 204 -6.83 -35.66 -5.81
CA GLY A 204 -5.35 -35.58 -5.83
C GLY A 204 -4.78 -34.22 -6.28
N PRO A 205 -3.69 -33.73 -5.66
CA PRO A 205 -3.13 -32.42 -5.99
C PRO A 205 -2.47 -32.48 -7.38
N THR A 206 -3.18 -32.00 -8.40
CA THR A 206 -2.51 -31.42 -9.57
C THR A 206 -1.75 -30.19 -9.08
N PRO A 207 -0.41 -30.12 -9.24
CA PRO A 207 0.37 -28.94 -8.86
C PRO A 207 -0.13 -27.77 -9.70
N GLY A 208 -0.98 -26.93 -9.11
CA GLY A 208 -1.90 -26.12 -9.88
C GLY A 208 -1.55 -24.65 -9.86
N ARG A 209 -1.41 -24.05 -8.67
CA ARG A 209 -1.38 -22.59 -8.55
C ARG A 209 -0.62 -22.16 -7.31
N VAL A 210 0.41 -21.33 -7.51
CA VAL A 210 1.04 -20.59 -6.42
C VAL A 210 0.37 -19.22 -6.31
N ASP A 211 -0.11 -18.87 -5.12
CA ASP A 211 -0.51 -17.51 -4.77
C ASP A 211 0.73 -16.63 -4.74
N CYS A 212 0.92 -15.90 -5.84
CA CYS A 212 1.91 -14.86 -5.97
C CYS A 212 1.31 -13.57 -5.43
N VAL A 213 2.11 -12.65 -4.90
CA VAL A 213 1.53 -11.40 -4.38
C VAL A 213 0.80 -10.67 -5.50
N SER A 214 -0.51 -10.46 -5.33
CA SER A 214 -1.47 -9.86 -6.28
C SER A 214 -1.92 -10.71 -7.49
N THR A 215 -1.46 -11.94 -7.66
CA THR A 215 -1.87 -12.82 -8.78
C THR A 215 -1.65 -14.31 -8.47
N SER A 216 -2.29 -15.22 -9.19
CA SER A 216 -2.08 -16.66 -9.01
C SER A 216 -1.37 -17.24 -10.24
N CYS A 217 -0.19 -17.85 -10.05
CA CYS A 217 0.64 -18.39 -11.13
C CYS A 217 0.37 -19.88 -11.35
N ASP A 218 0.03 -20.27 -12.58
CA ASP A 218 -0.22 -21.66 -12.94
C ASP A 218 1.12 -22.42 -13.13
N LEU A 219 1.37 -23.42 -12.29
CA LEU A 219 2.58 -24.24 -12.34
C LEU A 219 2.46 -25.45 -13.28
N SER A 220 1.27 -25.75 -13.78
CA SER A 220 1.01 -26.96 -14.57
C SER A 220 1.61 -26.88 -15.98
N GLY A 221 2.01 -28.03 -16.55
CA GLY A 221 2.39 -28.14 -17.96
C GLY A 221 3.64 -27.39 -18.43
N GLY A 222 4.49 -26.88 -17.51
CA GLY A 222 5.63 -26.02 -17.84
C GLY A 222 5.32 -24.52 -17.82
N GLY A 223 4.24 -24.12 -17.15
CA GLY A 223 3.66 -22.77 -17.10
C GLY A 223 4.54 -21.67 -16.48
N THR A 224 3.97 -20.90 -15.54
CA THR A 224 4.60 -19.73 -14.93
C THR A 224 4.96 -19.97 -13.47
N LYS A 225 6.16 -19.60 -13.04
CA LYS A 225 6.56 -19.53 -11.64
C LYS A 225 6.34 -18.12 -11.07
N CYS A 226 6.19 -18.03 -9.76
CA CYS A 226 6.16 -16.74 -9.09
C CYS A 226 7.59 -16.26 -8.78
N CYS A 227 7.93 -15.08 -9.28
CA CYS A 227 9.09 -14.31 -8.84
C CYS A 227 8.66 -13.34 -7.76
N TYR A 228 9.07 -13.62 -6.52
CA TYR A 228 8.75 -12.76 -5.39
C TYR A 228 9.86 -11.75 -5.14
N TYR A 229 9.52 -10.46 -5.13
CA TYR A 229 10.44 -9.35 -4.93
C TYR A 229 10.27 -8.79 -3.50
N PRO A 230 11.12 -9.21 -2.53
CA PRO A 230 10.89 -8.91 -1.12
C PRO A 230 10.96 -7.42 -0.77
N LEU A 231 11.77 -6.65 -1.50
CA LEU A 231 11.89 -5.22 -1.26
C LEU A 231 10.68 -4.42 -1.73
N GLU A 232 9.94 -4.95 -2.70
CA GLU A 232 8.80 -4.29 -3.36
C GLU A 232 7.47 -4.90 -2.93
N ALA A 233 7.51 -5.98 -2.13
CA ALA A 233 6.35 -6.76 -1.71
C ALA A 233 5.41 -7.14 -2.87
N ARG A 234 5.96 -7.40 -4.06
CA ARG A 234 5.20 -7.83 -5.24
C ARG A 234 5.64 -9.19 -5.75
N GLY A 235 4.74 -9.81 -6.50
CA GLY A 235 4.95 -11.07 -7.18
C GLY A 235 4.71 -10.92 -8.67
N GLU A 236 5.46 -11.65 -9.48
CA GLU A 236 5.28 -11.67 -10.93
C GLU A 236 5.31 -13.11 -11.45
N CYS A 237 4.31 -13.49 -12.25
CA CYS A 237 4.29 -14.79 -12.90
C CYS A 237 5.15 -14.75 -14.16
N ILE A 238 6.28 -15.47 -14.16
CA ILE A 238 7.17 -15.56 -15.32
C ILE A 238 7.28 -17.01 -15.80
N PRO A 239 7.58 -17.27 -17.08
CA PRO A 239 7.73 -18.64 -17.58
C PRO A 239 8.77 -19.45 -16.80
N VAL A 240 8.47 -20.71 -16.51
CA VAL A 240 9.40 -21.65 -15.89
C VAL A 240 10.65 -21.76 -16.79
N GLY A 241 11.82 -21.42 -16.23
CA GLY A 241 13.10 -21.36 -16.96
C GLY A 241 13.62 -19.94 -17.20
N SER A 242 12.77 -18.92 -17.16
CA SER A 242 13.21 -17.52 -17.18
C SER A 242 13.79 -17.13 -15.81
N PRO A 243 14.91 -16.40 -15.72
CA PRO A 243 15.42 -15.92 -14.44
C PRO A 243 14.52 -14.81 -13.88
N CYS A 244 14.34 -14.75 -12.57
CA CYS A 244 13.73 -13.56 -11.97
C CYS A 244 14.72 -12.39 -12.08
N THR A 245 14.29 -11.27 -12.65
CA THR A 245 15.16 -10.10 -12.88
C THR A 245 15.04 -9.09 -11.75
N GLY A 246 16.16 -8.76 -11.09
CA GLY A 246 16.19 -7.90 -9.91
C GLY A 246 16.81 -8.67 -8.75
N GLY A 247 18.02 -8.28 -8.32
CA GLY A 247 19.00 -9.13 -7.62
C GLY A 247 18.61 -9.75 -6.26
N LEU A 248 17.37 -9.56 -5.79
CA LEU A 248 16.85 -10.16 -4.55
C LEU A 248 15.57 -10.98 -4.77
N ALA A 249 15.19 -11.21 -6.02
CA ALA A 249 14.02 -12.01 -6.34
C ALA A 249 14.19 -13.46 -5.88
N ARG A 250 13.16 -14.01 -5.23
CA ARG A 250 13.10 -15.41 -4.82
C ARG A 250 12.19 -16.18 -5.77
N HIS A 251 12.57 -17.41 -6.10
CA HIS A 251 11.73 -18.31 -6.87
C HIS A 251 10.71 -18.94 -5.93
N VAL A 252 9.41 -18.79 -6.21
CA VAL A 252 8.34 -19.46 -5.45
C VAL A 252 7.68 -20.49 -6.35
N LEU A 253 7.93 -21.77 -6.03
CA LEU A 253 7.37 -22.94 -6.73
C LEU A 253 6.33 -23.70 -5.88
N CYS A 254 6.09 -23.22 -4.66
CA CYS A 254 5.04 -23.67 -3.76
C CYS A 254 4.86 -22.61 -2.68
N ASP A 255 3.64 -22.42 -2.20
CA ASP A 255 3.31 -21.57 -1.05
C ASP A 255 2.80 -22.39 0.14
N ASP A 256 2.36 -23.63 -0.10
CA ASP A 256 2.04 -24.62 0.90
C ASP A 256 2.22 -26.06 0.38
N ASN A 257 1.77 -27.05 1.16
CA ASN A 257 1.92 -28.47 0.79
C ASN A 257 0.90 -28.93 -0.27
N ALA A 258 -0.19 -28.19 -0.52
CA ALA A 258 -1.17 -28.51 -1.55
C ALA A 258 -0.57 -28.32 -2.96
N ASP A 259 0.43 -27.46 -3.10
CA ASP A 259 1.21 -27.30 -4.33
C ASP A 259 2.17 -28.45 -4.62
N CYS A 260 2.44 -29.27 -3.62
CA CYS A 260 3.41 -30.34 -3.70
C CYS A 260 2.78 -31.68 -4.03
N GLN A 261 3.53 -32.51 -4.76
CA GLN A 261 3.15 -33.91 -4.96
C GLN A 261 3.04 -34.64 -3.62
N ALA A 262 2.17 -35.66 -3.57
CA ALA A 262 1.97 -36.47 -2.37
C ALA A 262 3.32 -36.99 -1.82
N GLY A 263 3.55 -36.76 -0.52
CA GLY A 263 4.80 -37.13 0.16
C GLY A 263 5.91 -36.07 0.09
N SER A 264 5.67 -34.93 -0.56
CA SER A 264 6.57 -33.76 -0.52
C SER A 264 6.01 -32.65 0.37
N THR A 265 6.89 -31.78 0.85
CA THR A 265 6.61 -30.61 1.68
C THR A 265 7.18 -29.37 1.00
N CYS A 266 6.46 -28.26 1.06
CA CYS A 266 6.99 -27.00 0.56
C CYS A 266 8.05 -26.45 1.53
N CYS A 267 9.28 -26.27 1.04
CA CYS A 267 10.41 -25.79 1.84
C CYS A 267 10.90 -24.43 1.32
N ALA A 268 11.04 -23.47 2.24
CA ALA A 268 11.79 -22.25 2.02
C ALA A 268 13.29 -22.51 2.22
N THR A 269 14.10 -21.98 1.32
CA THR A 269 15.56 -21.94 1.35
C THR A 269 16.03 -20.49 1.30
N ALA A 270 17.35 -20.25 1.32
CA ALA A 270 17.89 -18.90 1.19
C ALA A 270 17.49 -18.18 -0.13
N SER A 271 17.21 -18.93 -1.20
CA SER A 271 16.99 -18.39 -2.55
C SER A 271 15.64 -18.77 -3.19
N ALA A 272 14.91 -19.75 -2.65
CA ALA A 272 13.71 -20.28 -3.27
C ALA A 272 12.76 -20.99 -2.30
N PHE A 273 11.51 -21.17 -2.73
CA PHE A 273 10.49 -22.02 -2.14
C PHE A 273 10.24 -23.16 -3.11
N ALA A 274 10.45 -24.41 -2.68
CA ALA A 274 10.35 -25.58 -3.54
C ALA A 274 9.87 -26.82 -2.78
N CYS A 275 9.14 -27.68 -3.47
CA CYS A 275 8.71 -28.97 -2.95
C CYS A 275 9.91 -29.92 -2.79
N ASN A 276 10.15 -30.38 -1.57
CA ASN A 276 11.17 -31.39 -1.26
C ASN A 276 10.55 -32.52 -0.43
N SER A 277 11.20 -33.67 -0.38
CA SER A 277 10.74 -34.79 0.47
C SER A 277 10.84 -34.48 1.97
N ASP A 278 11.73 -33.56 2.36
CA ASP A 278 11.92 -33.10 3.74
C ASP A 278 12.58 -31.71 3.76
N CYS A 279 12.33 -30.91 4.80
CA CYS A 279 12.93 -29.60 5.04
C CYS A 279 13.95 -29.61 6.19
N SER A 280 14.65 -30.73 6.41
CA SER A 280 15.64 -30.92 7.50
C SER A 280 17.04 -30.40 7.19
N GLY A 281 17.24 -29.78 6.02
CA GLY A 281 18.52 -29.21 5.62
C GLY A 281 18.94 -27.99 6.47
N PRO A 282 20.24 -27.69 6.55
CA PRO A 282 20.69 -26.44 7.12
C PRO A 282 20.09 -25.27 6.33
N GLN A 283 19.44 -24.34 7.03
CA GLN A 283 18.77 -23.17 6.44
C GLN A 283 17.55 -23.48 5.55
N THR A 284 16.88 -24.61 5.79
CA THR A 284 15.55 -24.87 5.22
C THR A 284 14.46 -24.78 6.28
N ALA A 285 13.29 -24.26 5.92
CA ALA A 285 12.13 -24.20 6.79
C ALA A 285 10.86 -24.61 6.03
N LYS A 286 9.91 -25.25 6.70
CA LYS A 286 8.60 -25.56 6.09
C LYS A 286 7.82 -24.29 5.85
N VAL A 287 7.16 -24.16 4.70
CA VAL A 287 6.33 -23.01 4.34
C VAL A 287 4.90 -23.24 4.82
N CYS A 288 4.21 -22.18 5.24
CA CYS A 288 2.83 -22.25 5.69
C CYS A 288 2.06 -20.97 5.29
N HIS A 289 0.78 -21.11 4.93
CA HIS A 289 -0.01 -20.00 4.38
C HIS A 289 -0.81 -19.24 5.45
N VAL A 290 -1.47 -19.94 6.39
CA VAL A 290 -2.20 -19.31 7.51
C VAL A 290 -1.84 -19.90 8.88
N ALA A 291 -1.98 -19.07 9.92
CA ALA A 291 -1.84 -19.51 11.30
C ALA A 291 -2.86 -20.61 11.61
N GLY A 292 -2.37 -21.81 11.95
CA GLY A 292 -3.21 -22.96 12.32
C GLY A 292 -3.44 -24.01 11.24
N GLN A 293 -2.89 -23.84 10.03
CA GLN A 293 -2.92 -24.89 9.00
C GLN A 293 -1.86 -25.98 9.26
N ALA A 294 -2.18 -27.20 8.80
CA ALA A 294 -1.47 -28.46 9.07
C ALA A 294 -0.07 -28.60 8.43
N ALA A 295 0.51 -27.53 7.90
CA ALA A 295 1.85 -27.57 7.30
C ALA A 295 2.97 -27.70 8.37
N CYS A 296 2.76 -27.14 9.56
CA CYS A 296 3.72 -27.20 10.66
C CYS A 296 3.53 -28.46 11.51
N SER A 297 4.63 -28.99 12.08
CA SER A 297 4.53 -30.06 13.07
C SER A 297 3.82 -29.58 14.34
N ALA A 298 3.35 -30.51 15.17
CA ALA A 298 2.65 -30.19 16.42
C ALA A 298 3.49 -29.36 17.42
N SER A 299 4.82 -29.38 17.26
CA SER A 299 5.76 -28.59 18.07
C SER A 299 6.17 -27.27 17.43
N GLU A 300 5.59 -26.91 16.28
CA GLU A 300 5.92 -25.70 15.53
C GLU A 300 4.70 -24.80 15.40
N THR A 301 4.97 -23.53 15.17
CA THR A 301 3.98 -22.50 14.90
C THR A 301 4.31 -21.83 13.58
N CYS A 302 3.29 -21.57 12.78
CA CYS A 302 3.44 -20.82 11.55
C CYS A 302 3.73 -19.35 11.88
N LYS A 303 5.01 -18.98 11.82
CA LYS A 303 5.54 -17.70 12.28
C LYS A 303 6.43 -17.08 11.20
N GLY A 304 6.65 -15.79 11.33
CA GLY A 304 7.46 -15.01 10.40
C GLY A 304 6.85 -13.64 10.23
N GLU A 305 7.73 -12.65 10.21
CA GLU A 305 7.46 -11.39 9.53
C GLU A 305 7.21 -11.72 8.06
N PRO A 306 6.32 -10.99 7.37
CA PRO A 306 6.13 -11.18 5.96
C PRO A 306 7.46 -10.90 5.27
N THR A 307 8.23 -11.92 4.90
CA THR A 307 8.94 -11.87 3.61
C THR A 307 7.86 -11.90 2.52
N GLY A 308 6.98 -10.90 2.55
CA GLY A 308 5.70 -10.86 1.85
C GLY A 308 4.67 -11.86 2.36
N HIS A 309 3.94 -12.46 1.42
CA HIS A 309 2.81 -13.34 1.70
C HIS A 309 3.17 -14.67 2.40
N TYR A 310 4.45 -15.08 2.41
CA TYR A 310 4.85 -16.43 2.84
C TYR A 310 5.36 -16.46 4.27
N ARG A 311 4.89 -17.44 5.05
CA ARG A 311 5.34 -17.70 6.43
C ARG A 311 6.09 -19.02 6.51
N THR A 312 6.80 -19.23 7.60
CA THR A 312 7.55 -20.48 7.85
C THR A 312 7.20 -21.10 9.19
N CYS A 313 7.28 -22.43 9.28
CA CYS A 313 7.15 -23.11 10.55
C CYS A 313 8.40 -22.88 11.39
N SER A 314 8.24 -22.38 12.60
CA SER A 314 9.31 -22.27 13.59
C SER A 314 8.85 -22.80 14.94
N PRO A 315 9.76 -23.27 15.80
CA PRO A 315 9.44 -23.54 17.20
C PRO A 315 8.75 -22.34 17.88
N PRO A 316 7.94 -22.59 18.93
CA PRO A 316 7.27 -21.55 19.70
C PRO A 316 8.23 -20.55 20.36
#